data_AF-A0A7S3MTS2-F1
#
_entry.id   AF-A0A7S3MTS2-F1
#
_cell.length_a   1.000
_cell.length_b   1.000
_cell.length_c   1.000
_cell.angle_alpha   90.00
_cell.angle_beta   90.00
_cell.angle_gamma   90.00
#
_symmetry.space_group_name_H-M   'P 1'
#
loop_
_entity.id
_entity.type
_entity.pdbx_description
1 polymer ?
#
loop_
_entity_poly.entity_id
_entity_poly.type
_entity_poly.pdbx_seq_one_letter_code
_entity_poly.pdbx_strand_id
1 'polypeptide(L)'
;TVLLLMIIVYIFTSLTFFYIQVNMYDWDVNAYDSDIVGENNCLTMFQCYVTMLDKGLRFGGGIGDITEPIHFGNMNETYYVKLAHDASFHIIVKVILLNVLFGIIIDTFAQLRDEKAKIDDDVVNVCFICNFPRLDFDKYSEGGFTRHIEKDHNLWNYVYYMVHLDSKDTSDHTGIESHILLKFNDSDISWIPRQKAMCLMSRVEDEDDDQADEETKAMLKEWQKSILSVEKQLQDLLENIKKKEDDELELKQKKKKEREQNNLSIIN
;
A
#
# COMPACT_ATOMS: atom_id res chain seq x y z
N THR A 1 -2.69 14.58 4.92
CA THR A 1 -2.26 15.53 5.97
C THR A 1 -2.47 16.98 5.58
N VAL A 2 -2.05 17.41 4.38
CA VAL A 2 -2.29 18.80 3.91
C VAL A 2 -3.78 19.18 3.94
N LEU A 3 -4.67 18.31 3.48
CA LEU A 3 -6.12 18.56 3.54
C LEU A 3 -6.64 18.71 4.99
N LEU A 4 -6.12 17.91 5.92
CA LEU A 4 -6.44 18.04 7.35
C LEU A 4 -5.94 19.37 7.91
N LEU A 5 -4.71 19.79 7.55
CA LEU A 5 -4.18 21.10 7.90
C LEU A 5 -5.09 22.23 7.39
N MET A 6 -5.52 22.16 6.12
CA MET A 6 -6.41 23.16 5.52
C MET A 6 -7.76 23.26 6.24
N ILE A 7 -8.35 22.12 6.64
CA ILE A 7 -9.61 22.08 7.39
C ILE A 7 -9.41 22.65 8.81
N ILE A 8 -8.34 22.26 9.50
CA ILE A 8 -8.07 22.75 10.86
C ILE A 8 -7.83 24.26 10.84
N VAL A 9 -7.04 24.76 9.88
CA VAL A 9 -6.83 26.21 9.72
C VAL A 9 -8.14 26.93 9.41
N TYR A 10 -9.05 26.32 8.64
CA TYR A 10 -10.37 26.90 8.36
C TYR A 10 -11.23 27.02 9.63
N ILE A 11 -11.19 26.01 10.52
CA ILE A 11 -11.87 26.07 11.82
C ILE A 11 -11.30 27.21 12.67
N PHE A 12 -9.97 27.31 12.79
CA PHE A 12 -9.32 28.39 13.51
C PHE A 12 -9.62 29.77 12.93
N THR A 13 -9.68 29.87 11.60
CA THR A 13 -10.07 31.10 10.89
C THR A 13 -11.51 31.49 11.23
N SER A 14 -12.43 30.53 11.26
CA SER A 14 -13.82 30.80 11.63
C SER A 14 -13.91 31.34 13.06
N LEU A 15 -13.14 30.76 13.99
CA LEU A 15 -13.05 31.27 15.37
C LEU A 15 -12.44 32.69 15.41
N THR A 16 -11.39 32.95 14.65
CA THR A 16 -10.80 34.29 14.54
C THR A 16 -11.80 35.30 14.01
N PHE A 17 -12.52 34.96 12.93
CA PHE A 17 -13.49 35.85 12.29
C PHE A 17 -14.67 36.20 13.21
N PHE A 18 -15.15 35.27 14.05
CA PHE A 18 -16.27 35.57 14.94
C PHE A 18 -15.86 36.22 16.27
N TYR A 19 -14.68 35.89 16.82
CA TYR A 19 -14.32 36.31 18.19
C TYR A 19 -13.16 37.31 18.26
N ILE A 20 -12.25 37.33 17.28
CA ILE A 20 -10.96 38.04 17.36
C ILE A 20 -10.72 38.94 16.12
N GLN A 21 -11.73 39.11 15.26
CA GLN A 21 -11.62 39.85 13.99
C GLN A 21 -11.09 41.28 14.15
N VAL A 22 -11.46 41.96 15.24
CA VAL A 22 -11.02 43.34 15.50
C VAL A 22 -9.51 43.42 15.73
N ASN A 23 -8.91 42.38 16.30
CA ASN A 23 -7.48 42.32 16.59
C ASN A 23 -6.63 41.93 15.37
N MET A 24 -7.24 41.66 14.21
CA MET A 24 -6.55 41.34 12.94
C MET A 24 -6.14 42.59 12.15
N TYR A 25 -5.88 43.70 12.84
CA TYR A 25 -5.47 44.96 12.25
C TYR A 25 -3.94 45.02 12.12
N ASP A 26 -3.47 45.32 10.92
CA ASP A 26 -2.05 45.46 10.61
C ASP A 26 -1.72 46.95 10.48
N TRP A 27 -1.00 47.48 11.46
CA TRP A 27 -0.64 48.90 11.54
C TRP A 27 0.55 49.28 10.65
N ASP A 28 1.29 48.30 10.12
CA ASP A 28 2.46 48.56 9.28
C ASP A 28 2.06 48.94 7.84
N VAL A 29 0.83 48.63 7.43
CA VAL A 29 0.28 49.01 6.14
C VAL A 29 0.10 50.53 6.07
N ASN A 30 0.71 51.17 5.06
CA ASN A 30 0.67 52.62 4.84
C ASN A 30 1.20 53.49 6.00
N ALA A 31 2.01 52.93 6.91
CA ALA A 31 2.50 53.62 8.11
C ALA A 31 3.30 54.92 7.83
N TYR A 32 3.84 55.08 6.63
CA TYR A 32 4.73 56.21 6.27
C TYR A 32 4.26 57.06 5.08
N ASP A 33 3.15 56.71 4.41
CA ASP A 33 2.85 57.26 3.07
C ASP A 33 1.37 57.67 2.85
N SER A 34 0.50 57.63 3.87
CA SER A 34 -0.91 58.05 3.70
C SER A 34 -1.59 58.53 5.00
N ASP A 35 -2.72 59.25 4.85
CA ASP A 35 -3.59 59.68 5.97
C ASP A 35 -4.36 58.51 6.64
N ILE A 36 -4.34 57.30 6.05
CA ILE A 36 -5.01 56.09 6.57
C ILE A 36 -3.93 55.08 6.97
N VAL A 37 -3.68 54.95 8.27
CA VAL A 37 -2.67 54.02 8.80
C VAL A 37 -3.31 52.68 9.16
N GLY A 38 -2.81 51.63 8.53
CA GLY A 38 -3.15 50.24 8.76
C GLY A 38 -4.38 49.72 8.03
N GLU A 39 -4.51 48.40 7.99
CA GLU A 39 -5.59 47.68 7.32
C GLU A 39 -6.02 46.44 8.12
N ASN A 40 -7.34 46.17 8.17
CA ASN A 40 -7.85 44.94 8.76
C ASN A 40 -7.78 43.79 7.75
N ASN A 41 -6.96 42.77 8.05
CA ASN A 41 -6.74 41.62 7.17
C ASN A 41 -7.84 40.53 7.28
N CYS A 42 -8.91 40.79 8.04
CA CYS A 42 -9.97 39.83 8.32
C CYS A 42 -11.37 40.46 8.14
N LEU A 43 -11.56 41.35 7.15
CA LEU A 43 -12.88 41.94 6.87
C LEU A 43 -13.87 40.94 6.25
N THR A 44 -13.38 40.07 5.38
CA THR A 44 -14.16 38.97 4.79
C THR A 44 -13.61 37.63 5.26
N MET A 45 -14.47 36.60 5.32
CA MET A 45 -14.05 35.25 5.73
C MET A 45 -12.93 34.71 4.83
N PHE A 46 -13.01 34.98 3.51
CA PHE A 46 -11.97 34.56 2.56
C PHE A 46 -10.64 35.27 2.81
N GLN A 47 -10.64 36.59 3.00
CA GLN A 47 -9.44 37.36 3.32
C GLN A 47 -8.81 36.89 4.64
N CYS A 48 -9.65 36.62 5.65
CA CYS A 48 -9.18 36.08 6.92
C CYS A 48 -8.54 34.70 6.77
N TYR A 49 -9.14 33.83 5.96
CA TYR A 49 -8.60 32.49 5.68
C TYR A 49 -7.25 32.53 4.97
N VAL A 50 -7.13 33.36 3.93
CA VAL A 50 -5.88 33.56 3.21
C VAL A 50 -4.81 34.14 4.13
N THR A 51 -5.18 35.09 5.00
CA THR A 51 -4.26 35.67 6.00
C THR A 51 -3.79 34.63 7.01
N MET A 52 -4.69 33.78 7.50
CA MET A 52 -4.34 32.68 8.43
C MET A 52 -3.42 31.65 7.79
N LEU A 53 -3.60 31.36 6.49
CA LEU A 53 -2.72 30.46 5.75
C LEU A 53 -1.35 31.08 5.48
N ASP A 54 -1.30 32.32 5.01
CA ASP A 54 -0.05 32.98 4.66
C ASP A 54 0.72 33.40 5.92
N LYS A 55 0.13 34.29 6.72
CA LYS A 55 0.79 34.84 7.89
C LYS A 55 0.75 33.84 9.07
N GLY A 56 -0.37 33.18 9.33
CA GLY A 56 -0.46 32.24 10.45
C GLY A 56 0.51 31.05 10.34
N LEU A 57 0.74 30.50 9.14
CA LEU A 57 1.68 29.36 8.98
C LEU A 57 3.15 29.78 8.84
N ARG A 58 3.43 30.97 8.27
CA ARG A 58 4.82 31.42 8.03
C ARG A 58 5.48 32.04 9.27
N PHE A 59 4.74 32.82 10.06
CA PHE A 59 5.33 33.55 11.20
C PHE A 59 5.69 32.63 12.37
N GLY A 60 6.77 32.99 13.09
CA GLY A 60 7.43 32.24 14.16
C GLY A 60 6.52 31.78 15.31
N GLY A 61 5.74 32.70 15.87
CA GLY A 61 4.77 32.46 16.94
C GLY A 61 3.38 32.07 16.46
N GLY A 62 3.13 32.07 15.14
CA GLY A 62 1.80 31.80 14.57
C GLY A 62 0.95 33.08 14.48
N ILE A 63 -0.36 32.95 14.64
CA ILE A 63 -1.32 34.08 14.53
C ILE A 63 -1.15 35.15 15.62
N GLY A 64 -0.56 34.79 16.77
CA GLY A 64 -0.28 35.71 17.87
C GLY A 64 0.73 36.82 17.52
N ASP A 65 1.60 36.58 16.53
CA ASP A 65 2.63 37.55 16.11
C ASP A 65 2.05 38.69 15.27
N ILE A 66 0.91 38.47 14.61
CA ILE A 66 0.32 39.44 13.67
C ILE A 66 -0.94 40.11 14.22
N THR A 67 -1.49 39.60 15.32
CA THR A 67 -2.67 40.17 15.95
C THR A 67 -2.27 41.22 16.97
N GLU A 68 -3.04 42.30 17.06
CA GLU A 68 -2.79 43.37 18.02
C GLU A 68 -2.81 42.83 19.47
N PRO A 69 -1.80 43.14 20.30
CA PRO A 69 -1.73 42.67 21.67
C PRO A 69 -2.85 43.30 22.51
N ILE A 70 -3.57 42.47 23.27
CA ILE A 70 -4.55 42.95 24.25
C ILE A 70 -3.81 43.28 25.56
N HIS A 71 -3.96 44.50 26.07
CA HIS A 71 -3.33 44.93 27.31
C HIS A 71 -3.75 44.07 28.51
N PHE A 72 -2.75 43.56 29.26
CA PHE A 72 -2.96 42.74 30.47
C PHE A 72 -3.81 43.43 31.55
N GLY A 73 -3.80 44.76 31.62
CA GLY A 73 -4.61 45.54 32.57
C GLY A 73 -6.12 45.43 32.33
N ASN A 74 -6.54 45.13 31.09
CA ASN A 74 -7.92 44.81 30.74
C ASN A 74 -8.08 43.30 30.73
N MET A 75 -8.08 42.68 31.92
CA MET A 75 -8.34 41.24 32.14
C MET A 75 -9.79 40.84 31.81
N ASN A 76 -10.23 41.18 30.62
CA ASN A 76 -11.55 40.86 30.11
C ASN A 76 -11.55 39.42 29.56
N GLU A 77 -12.74 38.84 29.43
CA GLU A 77 -12.92 37.49 28.86
C GLU A 77 -12.24 37.35 27.48
N THR A 78 -12.23 38.41 26.67
CA THR A 78 -11.58 38.47 25.36
C THR A 78 -10.06 38.22 25.42
N TYR A 79 -9.37 38.63 26.49
CA TYR A 79 -7.94 38.40 26.65
C TYR A 79 -7.64 36.89 26.76
N TYR A 80 -8.39 36.18 27.60
CA TYR A 80 -8.21 34.74 27.79
C TYR A 80 -8.60 33.95 26.55
N VAL A 81 -9.66 34.37 25.85
CA VAL A 81 -10.08 33.76 24.57
C VAL A 81 -8.98 33.91 23.52
N LYS A 82 -8.40 35.11 23.37
CA LYS A 82 -7.29 35.34 22.44
C LYS A 82 -6.07 34.50 22.82
N LEU A 83 -5.66 34.53 24.09
CA LEU A 83 -4.50 33.75 24.55
C LEU A 83 -4.67 32.25 24.29
N ALA A 84 -5.84 31.70 24.59
CA ALA A 84 -6.13 30.30 24.34
C ALA A 84 -6.15 29.98 22.84
N HIS A 85 -6.70 30.88 22.01
CA HIS A 85 -6.70 30.73 20.55
C HIS A 85 -5.29 30.75 19.97
N ASP A 86 -4.48 31.76 20.28
CA ASP A 86 -3.11 31.89 19.77
C ASP A 86 -2.22 30.71 20.21
N ALA A 87 -2.30 30.33 21.49
CA ALA A 87 -1.52 29.22 22.03
C ALA A 87 -1.93 27.87 21.43
N SER A 88 -3.23 27.61 21.30
CA SER A 88 -3.73 26.37 20.69
C SER A 88 -3.42 26.29 19.20
N PHE A 89 -3.51 27.41 18.46
CA PHE A 89 -3.09 27.48 17.08
C PHE A 89 -1.60 27.15 16.93
N HIS A 90 -0.74 27.75 17.77
CA HIS A 90 0.69 27.47 17.76
C HIS A 90 1.00 25.99 18.02
N ILE A 91 0.44 25.40 19.08
CA ILE A 91 0.73 24.01 19.44
C ILE A 91 0.17 23.04 18.39
N ILE A 92 -1.11 23.19 18.02
CA ILE A 92 -1.79 22.23 17.16
C ILE A 92 -1.32 22.38 15.72
N VAL A 93 -1.42 23.58 15.16
CA VAL A 93 -1.14 23.80 13.73
C VAL A 93 0.36 23.84 13.48
N LYS A 94 1.10 24.63 14.26
CA LYS A 94 2.52 24.85 14.00
C LYS A 94 3.42 23.75 14.55
N VAL A 95 3.27 23.38 15.80
CA VAL A 95 4.18 22.40 16.42
C VAL A 95 3.80 20.98 16.01
N ILE A 96 2.51 20.63 15.96
CA ILE A 96 2.11 19.26 15.65
C ILE A 96 1.96 19.05 14.14
N LEU A 97 1.05 19.76 13.46
CA LEU A 97 0.70 19.42 12.07
C LEU A 97 1.84 19.65 11.07
N LEU A 98 2.59 20.76 11.20
CA LEU A 98 3.73 21.03 10.32
C LEU A 98 4.89 20.02 10.55
N ASN A 99 5.18 19.65 11.80
CA ASN A 99 6.20 18.64 12.08
C ASN A 99 5.79 17.23 11.64
N VAL A 100 4.49 16.89 11.70
CA VAL A 100 3.98 15.64 11.11
C VAL A 100 4.17 15.63 9.60
N LEU A 101 3.93 16.77 8.92
CA LEU A 101 4.15 16.89 7.49
C LEU A 101 5.63 16.69 7.12
N PHE A 102 6.54 17.34 7.84
CA PHE A 102 7.98 17.11 7.66
C PHE A 102 8.38 15.67 7.98
N GLY A 103 7.81 15.07 9.02
CA GLY A 103 8.04 13.67 9.38
C GLY A 103 7.71 12.72 8.23
N ILE A 104 6.56 12.89 7.57
CA ILE A 104 6.17 12.07 6.40
C ILE A 104 7.16 12.25 5.24
N ILE A 105 7.60 13.48 4.97
CA ILE A 105 8.56 13.76 3.91
C ILE A 105 9.88 13.04 4.19
N ILE A 106 10.40 13.16 5.41
CA ILE A 106 11.66 12.52 5.82
C ILE A 106 11.54 11.00 5.74
N ASP A 107 10.42 10.43 6.20
CA ASP A 107 10.16 8.99 6.13
C ASP A 107 10.14 8.49 4.69
N THR A 108 9.48 9.22 3.78
CA THR A 108 9.44 8.85 2.36
C THR A 108 10.84 8.87 1.73
N PHE A 109 11.66 9.87 2.04
CA PHE A 109 13.06 9.90 1.57
C PHE A 109 13.92 8.81 2.17
N ALA A 110 13.65 8.42 3.43
CA ALA A 110 14.32 7.28 4.04
C ALA A 110 13.96 5.98 3.32
N GLN A 111 12.68 5.75 3.03
CA GLN A 111 12.22 4.58 2.27
C GLN A 111 12.86 4.51 0.86
N LEU A 112 12.87 5.63 0.12
CA LEU A 112 13.51 5.68 -1.20
C LEU A 112 15.02 5.38 -1.14
N ARG A 113 15.69 5.82 -0.08
CA ARG A 113 17.10 5.52 0.14
C ARG A 113 17.32 4.04 0.44
N ASP A 114 16.46 3.44 1.27
CA ASP A 114 16.58 2.04 1.64
C ASP A 114 16.25 1.11 0.46
N GLU A 115 15.26 1.47 -0.37
CA GLU A 115 14.97 0.78 -1.64
C GLU A 115 16.17 0.84 -2.60
N LYS A 116 16.76 2.04 -2.76
CA LYS A 116 17.97 2.19 -3.56
C LYS A 116 19.13 1.35 -3.00
N ALA A 117 19.33 1.35 -1.69
CA ALA A 117 20.38 0.56 -1.05
C ALA A 117 20.18 -0.95 -1.28
N LYS A 118 18.93 -1.43 -1.25
CA LYS A 118 18.60 -2.82 -1.58
C LYS A 118 18.91 -3.16 -3.04
N ILE A 119 18.52 -2.29 -3.98
CA ILE A 119 18.84 -2.49 -5.41
C ILE A 119 20.35 -2.51 -5.63
N ASP A 120 21.08 -1.57 -5.02
CA ASP A 120 22.53 -1.50 -5.14
C ASP A 120 23.21 -2.74 -4.52
N ASP A 121 22.64 -3.32 -3.45
CA ASP A 121 23.08 -4.60 -2.86
C ASP A 121 22.80 -5.80 -3.78
N ASP A 122 21.57 -5.92 -4.30
CA ASP A 122 21.16 -7.01 -5.21
C ASP A 122 22.03 -7.01 -6.48
N VAL A 123 22.36 -5.84 -7.04
CA VAL A 123 23.23 -5.72 -8.22
C VAL A 123 24.62 -6.30 -7.99
N VAL A 124 25.15 -6.21 -6.77
CA VAL A 124 26.50 -6.70 -6.43
C VAL A 124 26.47 -8.16 -5.97
N ASN A 125 25.40 -8.58 -5.30
CA ASN A 125 25.34 -9.83 -4.57
C ASN A 125 24.41 -10.89 -5.18
N VAL A 126 23.67 -10.60 -6.24
CA VAL A 126 22.76 -11.56 -6.87
C VAL A 126 22.96 -11.58 -8.38
N CYS A 127 22.99 -12.77 -8.98
CA CYS A 127 23.07 -12.89 -10.43
C CYS A 127 21.73 -12.48 -11.05
N PHE A 128 21.74 -11.45 -11.91
CA PHE A 128 20.54 -10.91 -12.56
C PHE A 128 19.73 -11.95 -13.37
N ILE A 129 20.39 -12.94 -13.95
CA ILE A 129 19.74 -13.95 -14.80
C ILE A 129 19.13 -15.07 -13.95
N CYS A 130 19.96 -15.75 -13.14
CA CYS A 130 19.56 -16.96 -12.44
C CYS A 130 19.10 -16.75 -10.99
N ASN A 131 19.27 -15.56 -10.43
CA ASN A 131 18.82 -15.19 -9.09
C ASN A 131 19.46 -16.02 -7.94
N PHE A 132 20.67 -16.53 -8.14
CA PHE A 132 21.46 -17.10 -7.04
C PHE A 132 22.32 -16.02 -6.36
N PRO A 133 22.48 -16.09 -5.03
CA PRO A 133 23.35 -15.20 -4.31
C PRO A 133 24.82 -15.50 -4.61
N ARG A 134 25.64 -14.45 -4.56
CA ARG A 134 27.08 -14.47 -4.76
C ARG A 134 27.79 -15.53 -3.90
N LEU A 135 27.35 -15.68 -2.66
CA LEU A 135 27.92 -16.63 -1.70
C LEU A 135 27.88 -18.08 -2.20
N ASP A 136 26.85 -18.46 -2.95
CA ASP A 136 26.75 -19.82 -3.49
C ASP A 136 27.82 -20.08 -4.55
N PHE A 137 28.06 -19.10 -5.42
CA PHE A 137 29.11 -19.20 -6.43
C PHE A 137 30.50 -19.20 -5.80
N ASP A 138 30.75 -18.30 -4.85
CA ASP A 138 32.05 -18.20 -4.19
C ASP A 138 32.38 -19.46 -3.36
N LYS A 139 31.37 -20.22 -2.93
CA LYS A 139 31.54 -21.47 -2.17
C LYS A 139 31.61 -22.73 -3.03
N TYR A 140 30.76 -22.85 -4.03
CA TYR A 140 30.52 -24.11 -4.76
C TYR A 140 30.97 -24.07 -6.22
N SER A 141 31.36 -22.91 -6.76
CA SER A 141 31.74 -22.76 -8.16
C SER A 141 33.22 -22.41 -8.34
N GLU A 142 33.89 -23.04 -9.29
CA GLU A 142 35.27 -22.71 -9.64
C GLU A 142 35.37 -21.28 -10.21
N GLY A 143 36.15 -20.39 -9.60
CA GLY A 143 36.30 -19.00 -10.08
C GLY A 143 35.21 -18.03 -9.60
N GLY A 144 34.27 -18.49 -8.77
CA GLY A 144 33.35 -17.64 -8.01
C GLY A 144 32.36 -16.83 -8.84
N PHE A 145 31.73 -15.85 -8.20
CA PHE A 145 30.64 -15.06 -8.78
C PHE A 145 31.08 -14.21 -9.97
N THR A 146 32.28 -13.61 -9.93
CA THR A 146 32.78 -12.77 -11.02
C THR A 146 32.92 -13.55 -12.33
N ARG A 147 33.48 -14.76 -12.29
CA ARG A 147 33.55 -15.62 -13.48
C ARG A 147 32.15 -15.94 -14.01
N HIS A 148 31.22 -16.24 -13.11
CA HIS A 148 29.85 -16.59 -13.47
C HIS A 148 29.16 -15.46 -14.26
N ILE A 149 29.18 -14.22 -13.76
CA ILE A 149 28.54 -13.09 -14.46
C ILE A 149 29.28 -12.65 -15.72
N GLU A 150 30.58 -12.94 -15.86
CA GLU A 150 31.35 -12.56 -17.04
C GLU A 150 31.30 -13.61 -18.16
N LYS A 151 31.29 -14.90 -17.81
CA LYS A 151 31.45 -16.01 -18.75
C LYS A 151 30.20 -16.85 -18.94
N ASP A 152 29.44 -17.09 -17.88
CA ASP A 152 28.26 -17.97 -17.94
C ASP A 152 27.00 -17.12 -18.21
N HIS A 153 26.72 -16.16 -17.33
CA HIS A 153 25.51 -15.33 -17.35
C HIS A 153 25.84 -13.84 -17.57
N ASN A 154 26.56 -13.55 -18.66
CA ASN A 154 26.78 -12.17 -19.08
C ASN A 154 25.49 -11.56 -19.63
N LEU A 155 25.02 -10.49 -18.98
CA LEU A 155 23.78 -9.80 -19.34
C LEU A 155 23.71 -9.41 -20.82
N TRP A 156 24.80 -8.87 -21.37
CA TRP A 156 24.82 -8.35 -22.73
C TRP A 156 24.77 -9.46 -23.77
N ASN A 157 25.28 -10.65 -23.45
CA ASN A 157 25.20 -11.79 -24.37
C ASN A 157 23.74 -12.19 -24.64
N TYR A 158 22.84 -12.07 -23.66
CA TYR A 158 21.41 -12.30 -23.88
C TYR A 158 20.82 -11.27 -24.86
N VAL A 159 21.15 -9.98 -24.68
CA VAL A 159 20.67 -8.91 -25.57
C VAL A 159 21.24 -9.09 -26.99
N TYR A 160 22.54 -9.37 -27.11
CA TYR A 160 23.19 -9.63 -28.39
C TYR A 160 22.61 -10.85 -29.09
N TYR A 161 22.26 -11.90 -28.33
CA TYR A 161 21.63 -13.08 -28.89
C TYR A 161 20.24 -12.77 -29.46
N MET A 162 19.43 -11.94 -28.79
CA MET A 162 18.14 -11.52 -29.34
C MET A 162 18.29 -10.71 -30.64
N VAL A 163 19.23 -9.77 -30.68
CA VAL A 163 19.54 -9.00 -31.91
C VAL A 163 20.08 -9.93 -33.01
N HIS A 164 20.88 -10.94 -32.64
CA HIS A 164 21.37 -11.94 -33.58
C HIS A 164 20.24 -12.76 -34.20
N LEU A 165 19.27 -13.20 -33.39
CA LEU A 165 18.10 -13.95 -33.87
C LEU A 165 17.24 -13.11 -34.82
N ASP A 166 17.05 -11.83 -34.52
CA ASP A 166 16.25 -10.90 -35.33
C ASP A 166 16.92 -10.56 -36.67
N SER A 167 18.24 -10.45 -36.69
CA SER A 167 19.01 -10.11 -37.91
C SER A 167 19.34 -11.30 -38.81
N LYS A 168 19.17 -12.53 -38.32
CA LYS A 168 19.45 -13.77 -39.05
C LYS A 168 18.21 -14.27 -39.79
N ASP A 169 18.38 -14.75 -41.02
CA ASP A 169 17.25 -15.31 -41.79
C ASP A 169 16.62 -16.50 -41.07
N THR A 170 15.28 -16.51 -41.04
CA THR A 170 14.49 -17.56 -40.40
C THR A 170 14.76 -18.96 -40.94
N SER A 171 15.17 -19.11 -42.21
CA SER A 171 15.52 -20.43 -42.78
C SER A 171 16.83 -20.99 -42.23
N ASP A 172 17.69 -20.11 -41.72
CA ASP A 172 19.03 -20.46 -41.23
C ASP A 172 19.05 -20.67 -39.71
N HIS A 173 17.91 -20.52 -39.04
CA HIS A 173 17.78 -20.78 -37.62
C HIS A 173 17.95 -22.27 -37.32
N THR A 174 18.75 -22.56 -36.29
CA THR A 174 18.82 -23.91 -35.70
C THR A 174 17.56 -24.20 -34.90
N GLY A 175 17.29 -25.47 -34.59
CA GLY A 175 16.10 -25.84 -33.82
C GLY A 175 15.99 -25.17 -32.45
N ILE A 176 17.12 -24.89 -31.79
CA ILE A 176 17.15 -24.18 -30.50
C ILE A 176 16.84 -22.69 -30.70
N GLU A 177 17.43 -22.07 -31.73
CA GLU A 177 17.19 -20.66 -32.08
C GLU A 177 15.71 -20.44 -32.42
N SER A 178 15.12 -21.28 -33.26
CA SER A 178 13.69 -21.21 -33.59
C SER A 178 12.81 -21.41 -32.35
N HIS A 179 13.16 -22.34 -31.45
CA HIS A 179 12.41 -22.57 -30.22
C HIS A 179 12.47 -21.35 -29.27
N ILE A 180 13.63 -20.71 -29.12
CA ILE A 180 13.77 -19.50 -28.29
C ILE A 180 12.98 -18.34 -28.92
N LEU A 181 13.05 -18.17 -30.24
CA LEU A 181 12.31 -17.12 -30.94
C LEU A 181 10.79 -17.30 -30.80
N LEU A 182 10.29 -18.53 -30.91
CA LEU A 182 8.87 -18.84 -30.65
C LEU A 182 8.46 -18.43 -29.23
N LYS A 183 9.23 -18.85 -28.22
CA LYS A 183 8.96 -18.46 -26.82
C LYS A 183 8.99 -16.96 -26.60
N PHE A 184 9.96 -16.27 -27.20
CA PHE A 184 10.06 -14.83 -27.12
C PHE A 184 8.85 -14.12 -27.76
N ASN A 185 8.42 -14.56 -28.94
CA ASN A 185 7.23 -14.03 -29.62
C ASN A 185 5.94 -14.27 -28.82
N ASP A 186 5.86 -15.41 -28.13
CA ASP A 186 4.76 -15.75 -27.22
C ASP A 186 4.86 -15.03 -25.85
N SER A 187 5.87 -14.16 -25.67
CA SER A 187 6.18 -13.50 -24.39
C SER A 187 6.43 -14.48 -23.23
N ASP A 188 6.83 -15.71 -23.53
CA ASP A 188 7.23 -16.73 -22.55
C ASP A 188 8.72 -16.60 -22.21
N ILE A 189 9.02 -16.23 -20.97
CA ILE A 189 10.38 -16.07 -20.44
C ILE A 189 11.01 -17.37 -19.92
N SER A 190 10.33 -18.53 -20.08
CA SER A 190 10.79 -19.81 -19.52
C SER A 190 12.10 -20.33 -20.11
N TRP A 191 12.58 -19.76 -21.22
CA TRP A 191 13.90 -20.07 -21.79
C TRP A 191 15.07 -19.44 -21.03
N ILE A 192 14.82 -18.41 -20.21
CA ILE A 192 15.84 -17.81 -19.33
C ILE A 192 15.97 -18.67 -18.06
N PRO A 193 17.19 -19.04 -17.65
CA PRO A 193 17.39 -19.88 -16.48
C PRO A 193 17.02 -19.12 -15.20
N ARG A 194 16.04 -19.60 -14.45
CA ARG A 194 15.64 -19.07 -13.12
C ARG A 194 15.97 -20.10 -12.05
N GLN A 195 16.72 -19.70 -11.02
CA GLN A 195 17.24 -20.59 -9.98
C GLN A 195 17.94 -21.84 -10.55
N LYS A 196 18.62 -21.66 -11.69
CA LYS A 196 19.37 -22.71 -12.37
C LYS A 196 20.71 -22.15 -12.84
N ALA A 197 21.79 -22.83 -12.48
CA ALA A 197 23.13 -22.54 -12.97
C ALA A 197 23.87 -23.87 -13.11
N MET A 198 24.44 -24.14 -14.29
CA MET A 198 25.13 -25.41 -14.54
C MET A 198 26.30 -25.65 -13.58
N CYS A 199 26.98 -24.57 -13.19
CA CYS A 199 28.09 -24.60 -12.25
C CYS A 199 27.68 -24.78 -10.77
N LEU A 200 26.38 -24.91 -10.48
CA LEU A 200 25.83 -25.17 -9.15
C LEU A 200 24.93 -26.43 -9.12
N MET A 201 24.90 -27.23 -10.19
CA MET A 201 24.01 -28.42 -10.28
C MET A 201 24.21 -29.41 -9.13
N SER A 202 25.45 -29.64 -8.69
CA SER A 202 25.73 -30.53 -7.56
C SER A 202 25.10 -30.05 -6.24
N ARG A 203 24.97 -28.74 -6.03
CA ARG A 203 24.30 -28.18 -4.84
C ARG A 203 22.78 -28.35 -4.92
N VAL A 204 22.20 -28.13 -6.10
CA VAL A 204 20.74 -28.27 -6.30
C VAL A 204 20.31 -29.72 -6.11
N GLU A 205 21.12 -30.68 -6.57
CA GLU A 205 20.88 -32.11 -6.33
C GLU A 205 20.92 -32.47 -4.84
N ASP A 206 21.80 -31.85 -4.05
CA ASP A 206 21.89 -32.07 -2.60
C ASP A 206 20.75 -31.38 -1.81
N GLU A 207 20.22 -30.23 -2.27
CA GLU A 207 19.15 -29.49 -1.58
C GLU A 207 17.73 -29.97 -1.94
N ASP A 208 17.52 -30.46 -3.16
CA ASP A 208 16.23 -31.03 -3.59
C ASP A 208 15.89 -32.34 -2.84
N ASP A 209 16.88 -33.02 -2.23
CA ASP A 209 16.67 -34.23 -1.43
C ASP A 209 16.24 -33.93 0.02
N ASP A 210 16.54 -32.73 0.55
CA ASP A 210 16.43 -32.46 2.01
C ASP A 210 15.44 -31.35 2.44
N GLN A 211 15.03 -30.38 1.60
CA GLN A 211 14.27 -29.22 2.11
C GLN A 211 12.98 -28.82 1.38
N ALA A 212 12.85 -29.00 0.07
CA ALA A 212 11.64 -28.61 -0.66
C ALA A 212 10.45 -29.56 -0.43
N ASP A 213 10.72 -30.76 0.07
CA ASP A 213 9.74 -31.86 0.10
C ASP A 213 8.97 -31.97 1.43
N GLU A 214 9.46 -31.45 2.56
CA GLU A 214 8.81 -31.69 3.86
C GLU A 214 7.64 -30.72 4.14
N GLU A 215 7.82 -29.43 3.86
CA GLU A 215 6.80 -28.40 4.09
C GLU A 215 5.64 -28.51 3.09
N THR A 216 5.96 -28.80 1.82
CA THR A 216 4.97 -29.06 0.76
C THR A 216 4.19 -30.35 1.01
N LYS A 217 4.85 -31.44 1.46
CA LYS A 217 4.16 -32.67 1.90
C LYS A 217 3.29 -32.47 3.14
N ALA A 218 3.71 -31.61 4.08
CA ALA A 218 2.91 -31.28 5.26
C ALA A 218 1.61 -30.57 4.89
N MET A 219 1.69 -29.54 4.04
CA MET A 219 0.50 -28.84 3.52
C MET A 219 -0.42 -29.77 2.73
N LEU A 220 0.13 -30.65 1.87
CA LEU A 220 -0.64 -31.63 1.10
C LEU A 220 -1.41 -32.61 2.01
N LYS A 221 -0.79 -33.08 3.10
CA LYS A 221 -1.45 -33.96 4.09
C LYS A 221 -2.58 -33.25 4.82
N GLU A 222 -2.41 -31.98 5.15
CA GLU A 222 -3.45 -31.18 5.80
C GLU A 222 -4.63 -30.93 4.85
N TRP A 223 -4.33 -30.61 3.59
CA TRP A 223 -5.35 -30.42 2.56
C TRP A 223 -6.15 -31.70 2.27
N GLN A 224 -5.49 -32.86 2.24
CA GLN A 224 -6.16 -34.16 2.13
C GLN A 224 -7.15 -34.42 3.29
N LYS A 225 -6.78 -34.09 4.53
CA LYS A 225 -7.67 -34.24 5.68
C LYS A 225 -8.90 -33.33 5.57
N SER A 226 -8.70 -32.09 5.10
CA SER A 226 -9.81 -31.16 4.90
C SER A 226 -10.76 -31.63 3.79
N ILE A 227 -10.24 -32.18 2.69
CA ILE A 227 -11.08 -32.76 1.62
C ILE A 227 -11.93 -33.92 2.15
N LEU A 228 -11.33 -34.85 2.90
CA LEU A 228 -12.05 -35.96 3.53
C LEU A 228 -13.14 -35.48 4.49
N SER A 229 -12.89 -34.40 5.24
CA SER A 229 -13.88 -33.79 6.12
C SER A 229 -15.05 -33.19 5.35
N VAL A 230 -14.79 -32.52 4.21
CA VAL A 230 -15.83 -31.95 3.35
C VAL A 230 -16.67 -33.04 2.69
N GLU A 231 -16.04 -34.12 2.22
CA GLU A 231 -16.74 -35.26 1.64
C GLU A 231 -17.72 -35.91 2.64
N LYS A 232 -17.29 -36.04 3.90
CA LYS A 232 -18.15 -36.55 4.97
C LYS A 232 -19.34 -35.62 5.26
N GLN A 233 -19.10 -34.31 5.37
CA GLN A 233 -20.18 -33.33 5.57
C GLN A 233 -21.18 -33.34 4.42
N LEU A 234 -20.72 -33.54 3.18
CA LEU A 234 -21.58 -33.63 2.01
C LEU A 234 -22.47 -34.89 2.06
N GLN A 235 -21.93 -36.03 2.48
CA GLN A 235 -22.71 -37.25 2.67
C GLN A 235 -23.80 -37.08 3.74
N ASP A 236 -23.45 -36.47 4.88
CA ASP A 236 -24.41 -36.21 5.96
C ASP A 236 -25.55 -35.27 5.51
N LEU A 237 -25.22 -34.24 4.71
CA LEU A 237 -26.23 -33.34 4.13
C LEU A 237 -27.17 -34.07 3.16
N LEU A 238 -26.63 -34.93 2.29
CA LEU A 238 -27.44 -35.72 1.36
C LEU A 238 -28.37 -36.68 2.10
N GLU A 239 -27.92 -37.30 3.18
CA GLU A 239 -28.75 -38.19 3.99
C GLU A 239 -29.88 -37.42 4.70
N ASN A 240 -29.58 -36.22 5.21
CA ASN A 240 -30.58 -35.35 5.83
C ASN A 240 -31.63 -34.84 4.82
N ILE A 241 -31.24 -34.57 3.57
CA ILE A 241 -32.19 -34.20 2.51
C ILE A 241 -33.12 -35.37 2.19
N LYS A 242 -32.57 -36.59 2.02
CA LYS A 242 -33.40 -37.78 1.76
C LYS A 242 -34.41 -38.04 2.87
N LYS A 243 -33.99 -37.95 4.15
CA LYS A 243 -34.91 -38.09 5.29
C LYS A 243 -36.04 -37.07 5.26
N LYS A 244 -35.75 -35.81 4.91
CA LYS A 244 -36.78 -34.78 4.78
C LYS A 244 -37.75 -35.07 3.63
N GLU A 245 -37.26 -35.56 2.50
CA GLU A 245 -38.12 -35.94 1.37
C GLU A 245 -39.05 -37.13 1.73
N ASP A 246 -38.52 -38.13 2.45
CA ASP A 246 -39.29 -39.27 2.93
C ASP A 246 -40.36 -38.85 3.95
N ASP A 247 -39.99 -38.00 4.93
CA ASP A 247 -40.92 -37.46 5.93
C ASP A 247 -42.06 -36.63 5.28
N GLU A 248 -41.75 -35.83 4.25
CA GLU A 248 -42.76 -35.09 3.48
C GLU A 248 -43.70 -36.03 2.72
N LEU A 249 -43.17 -37.12 2.15
CA LEU A 249 -43.96 -38.12 1.42
C LEU A 249 -44.93 -38.84 2.38
N GLU A 250 -44.45 -39.25 3.55
CA GLU A 250 -45.28 -39.88 4.57
C GLU A 250 -46.39 -38.95 5.07
N LEU A 251 -46.09 -37.67 5.29
CA LEU A 251 -47.07 -36.67 5.71
C LEU A 251 -48.15 -36.45 4.64
N LYS A 252 -47.78 -36.42 3.35
CA LYS A 252 -48.72 -36.32 2.23
C LYS A 252 -49.63 -37.56 2.16
N GLN A 253 -49.08 -38.76 2.39
CA GLN A 253 -49.86 -40.01 2.40
C GLN A 253 -50.84 -40.07 3.58
N LYS A 254 -50.43 -39.66 4.80
CA LYS A 254 -51.31 -39.58 5.97
C LYS A 254 -52.49 -38.62 5.74
N LYS A 255 -52.21 -37.41 5.24
CA LYS A 255 -53.25 -36.42 4.90
C LYS A 255 -54.22 -36.94 3.82
N LYS A 256 -53.75 -37.76 2.87
CA LYS A 256 -54.61 -38.38 1.85
C LYS A 256 -55.56 -39.42 2.47
N LYS A 257 -55.04 -40.29 3.35
CA LYS A 257 -55.85 -41.30 4.06
C LYS A 257 -56.90 -40.67 4.97
N GLU A 258 -56.57 -39.58 5.67
CA GLU A 258 -57.52 -38.84 6.51
C GLU A 258 -58.65 -38.20 5.68
N ARG A 259 -58.34 -37.65 4.49
CA ARG A 259 -59.35 -37.12 3.56
C ARG A 259 -60.27 -38.22 3.01
N GLU A 260 -59.72 -39.38 2.70
CA GLU A 260 -60.50 -40.54 2.24
C GLU A 260 -61.42 -41.06 3.35
N GLN A 261 -60.94 -41.18 4.59
CA GLN A 261 -61.76 -41.57 5.75
C GLN A 261 -62.87 -40.55 6.06
N ASN A 262 -62.57 -39.25 6.06
CA ASN A 262 -63.58 -38.22 6.30
C ASN A 262 -64.67 -38.17 5.21
N ASN A 263 -64.32 -38.44 3.94
CA ASN A 263 -65.32 -38.51 2.87
C ASN A 263 -66.23 -39.75 2.99
N LEU A 264 -65.71 -40.88 3.50
CA LEU A 264 -66.50 -42.09 3.76
C LEU A 264 -67.47 -41.93 4.94
N SER A 265 -67.14 -41.11 5.94
CA SER A 265 -68.04 -40.81 7.07
C SER A 265 -69.18 -39.83 6.76
N ILE A 266 -69.15 -39.15 5.60
CA ILE A 266 -70.19 -38.18 5.19
C ILE A 266 -71.26 -38.85 4.29
N ILE A 267 -71.00 -40.06 3.77
CA ILE A 267 -71.88 -40.76 2.81
C ILE A 267 -72.75 -41.86 3.49
N ASN A 268 -72.52 -42.18 4.77
CA ASN A 268 -73.36 -43.05 5.60
C ASN A 268 -74.11 -42.24 6.66
#